data_AF-A0AAN3V284-F1
#
_entry.id   AF-A0AAN3V284-F1
#
_cell.length_a   1.000
_cell.length_b   1.000
_cell.length_c   1.000
_cell.angle_alpha   90.00
_cell.angle_beta   90.00
_cell.angle_gamma   90.00
#
_symmetry.space_group_name_H-M   'P 1'
#
loop_
_entity.id
_entity.type
_entity.pdbx_description
1 polymer ?
#
loop_
_entity_poly.entity_id
_entity_poly.type
_entity_poly.pdbx_seq_one_letter_code
_entity_poly.pdbx_strand_id
1 'polypeptide(L)'
;MSLQEEELVSSHAGQPEQASSLLDQIMAQTRIQPGSEGYDVARQGVTAFIASILQSTASAEPVNKLAVDSMIADIDERISRQMDVIIHAPAFQQVESFWRSLKTMVDRVDFRENIKVNVLHVTKQELLEDFEFAPEIIQSGFYKHVYSSGFGQFGGEPIAAVLGAYEFKNTAPDMKLLQYVSAVGAMAHAPFLSSVSPEFMGLNSWT
;
A
#
# COMPACT_ATOMS: atom_id res chain seq x y z
N MET A 1 30.34 32.48 78.83
CA MET A 1 31.02 32.00 77.61
C MET A 1 30.09 30.98 76.96
N SER A 2 29.06 31.41 76.24
CA SER A 2 29.08 31.85 74.83
C SER A 2 29.41 30.71 73.86
N LEU A 3 28.37 30.00 73.44
CA LEU A 3 28.29 29.41 72.11
C LEU A 3 26.87 29.73 71.57
N GLN A 4 26.82 30.79 70.75
CA GLN A 4 25.80 31.07 69.74
C GLN A 4 25.71 29.88 68.75
N GLU A 5 24.51 29.35 68.48
CA GLU A 5 23.65 29.63 67.32
C GLU A 5 24.27 29.28 65.95
N GLU A 6 23.70 28.26 65.29
CA GLU A 6 23.29 28.37 63.90
C GLU A 6 22.17 27.35 63.59
N GLU A 7 21.04 27.89 63.16
CA GLU A 7 19.82 27.21 62.75
C GLU A 7 20.03 26.37 61.48
N LEU A 8 19.31 25.26 61.38
CA LEU A 8 18.77 24.78 60.10
C LEU A 8 17.36 24.26 60.35
N VAL A 9 16.42 25.20 60.24
CA VAL A 9 15.01 24.93 59.97
C VAL A 9 14.92 24.30 58.59
N SER A 10 14.48 23.05 58.49
CA SER A 10 13.84 22.56 57.25
C SER A 10 12.46 22.01 57.57
N SER A 11 11.49 22.92 57.43
CA SER A 11 10.15 22.70 56.89
C SER A 11 9.59 21.27 56.94
N HIS A 12 8.70 21.03 57.91
CA HIS A 12 7.53 20.19 57.68
C HIS A 12 6.67 20.84 56.58
N ALA A 13 6.99 20.54 55.32
CA ALA A 13 6.07 20.74 54.22
C ALA A 13 5.32 19.42 54.03
N GLY A 14 4.03 19.43 54.41
CA GLY A 14 3.12 18.33 54.12
C GLY A 14 3.20 17.99 52.64
N GLN A 15 3.58 16.74 52.34
CA GLN A 15 3.32 16.19 51.04
C GLN A 15 1.80 16.15 50.85
N PRO A 16 1.26 16.61 49.72
CA PRO A 16 -0.11 16.28 49.39
C PRO A 16 -0.14 14.76 49.22
N GLU A 17 -0.89 14.07 50.07
CA GLU A 17 -1.41 12.73 49.77
C GLU A 17 -2.33 12.88 48.54
N GLN A 18 -1.71 12.97 47.36
CA GLN A 18 -2.39 12.57 46.14
C GLN A 18 -2.62 11.08 46.32
N ALA A 19 -3.87 10.71 46.61
CA ALA A 19 -4.31 9.33 46.60
C ALA A 19 -3.71 8.67 45.35
N SER A 20 -2.70 7.81 45.56
CA SER A 20 -1.99 7.18 44.46
C SER A 20 -3.03 6.46 43.64
N SER A 21 -3.19 6.88 42.38
CA SER A 21 -4.17 6.27 41.49
C SER A 21 -3.93 4.77 41.48
N LEU A 22 -5.00 3.97 41.49
CA LEU A 22 -4.90 2.51 41.46
C LEU A 22 -4.04 2.04 40.26
N LEU A 23 -4.09 2.80 39.17
CA LEU A 23 -3.20 2.66 38.01
C LEU A 23 -1.72 2.88 38.36
N ASP A 24 -1.39 3.92 39.13
CA ASP A 24 0.00 4.21 39.53
C ASP A 24 0.53 3.16 40.52
N GLN A 25 -0.33 2.61 41.38
CA GLN A 25 0.03 1.48 42.26
C GLN A 25 0.30 0.19 41.46
N ILE A 26 -0.46 -0.07 40.40
CA ILE A 26 -0.24 -1.22 39.50
C ILE A 26 1.03 -1.01 38.68
N MET A 27 1.27 0.20 38.17
CA MET A 27 2.51 0.54 37.45
C MET A 27 3.75 0.41 38.35
N ALA A 28 3.65 0.75 39.64
CA ALA A 28 4.74 0.57 40.61
C ALA A 28 5.11 -0.91 40.86
N GLN A 29 4.21 -1.87 40.58
CA GLN A 29 4.50 -3.30 40.62
C GLN A 29 5.17 -3.82 39.34
N THR A 30 5.18 -3.02 38.27
CA THR A 30 5.91 -3.35 37.04
C THR A 30 7.39 -2.99 37.18
N ARG A 31 8.27 -3.67 36.45
CA ARG A 31 9.72 -3.37 36.42
C ARG A 31 10.07 -2.07 35.67
N ILE A 32 9.07 -1.25 35.31
CA ILE A 32 9.23 -0.06 34.45
C ILE A 32 9.23 1.18 35.34
N GLN A 33 10.36 1.91 35.34
CA GLN A 33 10.51 3.10 36.17
C GLN A 33 9.79 4.32 35.56
N PRO A 34 9.21 5.21 36.39
CA PRO A 34 8.64 6.48 35.92
C PRO A 34 9.71 7.30 35.19
N GLY A 35 9.42 7.76 33.98
CA GLY A 35 10.34 8.56 33.14
C GLY A 35 11.27 7.75 32.21
N SER A 36 11.12 6.43 32.15
CA SER A 36 11.78 5.58 31.14
C SER A 36 11.09 5.65 29.77
N GLU A 37 11.86 5.48 28.68
CA GLU A 37 11.33 5.29 27.32
C GLU A 37 10.42 4.05 27.31
N GLY A 38 9.10 4.27 27.34
CA GLY A 38 8.10 3.21 27.37
C GLY A 38 7.20 3.18 28.60
N TYR A 39 7.44 4.01 29.62
CA TYR A 39 6.51 4.14 30.76
C TYR A 39 5.11 4.57 30.31
N ASP A 40 5.03 5.55 29.42
CA ASP A 40 3.75 6.07 28.90
C ASP A 40 3.03 5.05 28.01
N VAL A 41 3.78 4.30 27.18
CA VAL A 41 3.24 3.23 26.33
C VAL A 41 2.70 2.08 27.18
N ALA A 42 3.46 1.66 28.20
CA ALA A 42 3.03 0.63 29.14
C ALA A 42 1.79 1.06 29.92
N ARG A 43 1.75 2.31 30.40
CA ARG A 43 0.59 2.89 31.07
C ARG A 43 -0.65 2.91 30.19
N GLN A 44 -0.51 3.27 28.91
CA GLN A 44 -1.63 3.21 27.94
C GLN A 44 -2.09 1.76 27.72
N GLY A 45 -1.17 0.82 27.57
CA GLY A 45 -1.47 -0.61 27.41
C GLY A 45 -2.23 -1.18 28.61
N VAL A 46 -1.78 -0.92 29.84
CA VAL A 46 -2.45 -1.36 31.08
C VAL A 46 -3.84 -0.72 31.20
N THR A 47 -3.99 0.56 30.85
CA THR A 47 -5.29 1.25 30.87
C THR A 47 -6.27 0.63 29.87
N ALA A 48 -5.84 0.39 28.64
CA ALA A 48 -6.66 -0.24 27.59
C ALA A 48 -7.05 -1.68 27.97
N PHE A 49 -6.15 -2.42 28.61
CA PHE A 49 -6.39 -3.78 29.09
C PHE A 49 -7.40 -3.83 30.26
N ILE A 50 -7.29 -2.92 31.24
CA ILE A 50 -8.28 -2.83 32.31
C ILE A 50 -9.66 -2.47 31.74
N ALA A 51 -9.71 -1.56 30.76
CA ALA A 51 -10.96 -1.19 30.10
C ALA A 51 -11.60 -2.38 29.35
N SER A 52 -10.82 -3.23 28.68
CA SER A 52 -11.34 -4.41 27.98
C SER A 52 -11.82 -5.51 28.94
N ILE A 53 -11.13 -5.70 30.08
CA ILE A 53 -11.60 -6.60 31.14
C ILE A 53 -12.92 -6.12 31.71
N LEU A 54 -13.06 -4.82 32.01
CA LEU A 54 -14.30 -4.27 32.58
C LEU A 54 -15.50 -4.40 31.62
N GLN A 55 -15.27 -4.40 30.31
CA GLN A 55 -16.30 -4.64 29.30
C GLN A 55 -16.64 -6.13 29.13
N SER A 56 -15.70 -7.03 29.47
CA SER A 56 -15.89 -8.47 29.39
C SER A 56 -16.53 -8.99 30.69
N THR A 57 -17.76 -9.49 30.60
CA THR A 57 -18.55 -9.98 31.75
C THR A 57 -18.04 -11.31 32.36
N ALA A 58 -16.81 -11.72 32.05
CA ALA A 58 -16.16 -12.91 32.57
C ALA A 58 -15.61 -12.66 33.98
N SER A 59 -16.50 -12.55 34.97
CA SER A 59 -16.11 -12.44 36.37
C SER A 59 -15.76 -13.81 36.95
N ALA A 60 -14.54 -14.33 36.76
CA ALA A 60 -13.97 -15.33 37.69
C ALA A 60 -12.56 -15.85 37.36
N GLU A 61 -11.99 -15.66 36.16
CA GLU A 61 -10.68 -16.26 35.86
C GLU A 61 -9.51 -15.32 36.19
N PRO A 62 -8.43 -15.83 36.85
CA PRO A 62 -7.23 -15.06 37.06
C PRO A 62 -6.63 -14.67 35.70
N VAL A 63 -6.22 -13.41 35.57
CA VAL A 63 -5.58 -12.88 34.36
C VAL A 63 -4.37 -13.73 34.01
N ASN A 64 -4.53 -14.57 32.99
CA ASN A 64 -3.49 -15.47 32.51
C ASN A 64 -2.94 -14.92 31.19
N LYS A 65 -1.71 -15.29 30.85
CA LYS A 65 -1.10 -15.00 29.55
C LYS A 65 -2.04 -15.39 28.39
N LEU A 66 -2.75 -16.50 28.55
CA LEU A 66 -3.77 -16.97 27.59
C LEU A 66 -4.90 -15.98 27.34
N ALA A 67 -5.34 -15.23 28.37
CA ALA A 67 -6.39 -14.21 28.20
C ALA A 67 -5.87 -13.01 27.40
N VAL A 68 -4.61 -12.62 27.61
CA VAL A 68 -3.95 -11.57 26.81
C VAL A 68 -3.79 -12.02 25.36
N ASP A 69 -3.30 -13.24 25.14
CA ASP A 69 -3.13 -13.82 23.81
C ASP A 69 -4.49 -13.90 23.07
N SER A 70 -5.58 -14.22 23.78
CA SER A 70 -6.94 -14.20 23.21
C SER A 70 -7.41 -12.80 22.84
N MET A 71 -7.06 -11.77 23.61
CA MET A 71 -7.40 -10.38 23.27
C MET A 71 -6.60 -9.88 22.07
N ILE A 72 -5.32 -10.26 21.96
CA ILE A 72 -4.48 -9.97 20.79
C ILE A 72 -5.09 -10.64 19.55
N ALA A 73 -5.48 -11.90 19.65
CA ALA A 73 -6.11 -12.61 18.53
C ALA A 73 -7.40 -11.93 18.04
N ASP A 74 -8.26 -11.42 18.95
CA ASP A 74 -9.46 -10.67 18.56
C ASP A 74 -9.10 -9.34 17.87
N ILE A 75 -8.08 -8.62 18.35
CA ILE A 75 -7.58 -7.41 17.68
C ILE A 75 -7.05 -7.73 16.29
N ASP A 76 -6.22 -8.77 16.17
CA ASP A 76 -5.66 -9.22 14.89
C ASP A 76 -6.76 -9.64 13.92
N GLU A 77 -7.81 -10.31 14.40
CA GLU A 77 -8.97 -10.67 13.56
C GLU A 77 -9.71 -9.42 13.05
N ARG A 78 -9.87 -8.39 13.89
CA ARG A 78 -10.50 -7.12 13.48
C ARG A 78 -9.64 -6.35 12.49
N ILE A 79 -8.34 -6.27 12.73
CA ILE A 79 -7.38 -5.61 11.82
C ILE A 79 -7.31 -6.37 10.50
N SER A 80 -7.23 -7.69 10.54
CA SER A 80 -7.19 -8.54 9.33
C SER A 80 -8.45 -8.36 8.51
N ARG A 81 -9.64 -8.41 9.12
CA ARG A 81 -10.91 -8.13 8.41
C ARG A 81 -10.93 -6.75 7.76
N GLN A 82 -10.46 -5.72 8.46
CA GLN A 82 -10.41 -4.38 7.90
C GLN A 82 -9.39 -4.27 6.75
N MET A 83 -8.23 -4.90 6.92
CA MET A 83 -7.18 -4.94 5.90
C MET A 83 -7.67 -5.69 4.66
N ASP A 84 -8.34 -6.83 4.84
CA ASP A 84 -8.93 -7.61 3.76
C ASP A 84 -9.88 -6.77 2.92
N VAL A 85 -10.74 -5.96 3.54
CA VAL A 85 -11.63 -5.05 2.79
C VAL A 85 -10.84 -4.02 1.98
N ILE A 86 -9.75 -3.48 2.53
CA ILE A 86 -8.94 -2.46 1.86
C ILE A 86 -8.17 -3.07 0.67
N ILE A 87 -7.46 -4.17 0.89
CA ILE A 87 -6.59 -4.77 -0.13
C ILE A 87 -7.38 -5.52 -1.22
N HIS A 88 -8.57 -6.03 -0.90
CA HIS A 88 -9.45 -6.68 -1.88
C HIS A 88 -10.40 -5.71 -2.58
N ALA A 89 -10.27 -4.40 -2.35
CA ALA A 89 -11.01 -3.41 -3.11
C ALA A 89 -10.61 -3.49 -4.60
N PRO A 90 -11.57 -3.61 -5.55
CA PRO A 90 -11.24 -3.79 -6.97
C PRO A 90 -10.34 -2.69 -7.56
N ALA A 91 -10.55 -1.44 -7.14
CA ALA A 91 -9.73 -0.31 -7.57
C ALA A 91 -8.28 -0.43 -7.09
N PHE A 92 -8.06 -0.94 -5.86
CA PHE A 92 -6.72 -1.15 -5.32
C PHE A 92 -6.03 -2.32 -6.04
N GLN A 93 -6.73 -3.44 -6.19
CA GLN A 93 -6.19 -4.62 -6.87
C GLN A 93 -5.80 -4.35 -8.32
N GLN A 94 -6.56 -3.52 -9.05
CA GLN A 94 -6.22 -3.15 -10.43
C GLN A 94 -4.89 -2.40 -10.51
N VAL A 95 -4.68 -1.43 -9.62
CA VAL A 95 -3.43 -0.65 -9.58
C VAL A 95 -2.28 -1.52 -9.06
N GLU A 96 -2.53 -2.30 -8.01
CA GLU A 96 -1.54 -3.19 -7.42
C GLU A 96 -1.07 -4.26 -8.41
N SER A 97 -1.97 -4.88 -9.17
CA SER A 97 -1.62 -5.91 -10.15
C SER A 97 -0.73 -5.36 -11.28
N PHE A 98 -1.03 -4.14 -11.76
CA PHE A 98 -0.18 -3.45 -12.73
C PHE A 98 1.23 -3.20 -12.18
N TRP A 99 1.34 -2.56 -11.00
CA TRP A 99 2.66 -2.24 -10.44
C TRP A 99 3.45 -3.47 -10.01
N ARG A 100 2.80 -4.50 -9.48
CA ARG A 100 3.46 -5.78 -9.14
C ARG A 100 3.95 -6.52 -10.37
N SER A 101 3.16 -6.54 -11.45
CA SER A 101 3.58 -7.17 -12.71
C SER A 101 4.75 -6.41 -13.36
N LEU A 102 4.71 -5.08 -13.37
CA LEU A 102 5.82 -4.25 -13.84
C LEU A 102 7.07 -4.50 -13.00
N LYS A 103 6.95 -4.54 -11.67
CA LYS A 103 8.07 -4.86 -10.77
C LYS A 103 8.65 -6.24 -11.07
N THR A 104 7.79 -7.24 -11.28
CA THR A 104 8.22 -8.60 -11.65
C THR A 104 8.96 -8.63 -12.98
N MET A 105 8.53 -7.84 -13.96
CA MET A 105 9.22 -7.70 -15.24
C MET A 105 10.60 -7.05 -15.05
N VAL A 106 10.65 -5.90 -14.37
CA VAL A 106 11.91 -5.17 -14.09
C VAL A 106 12.90 -6.05 -13.34
N ASP A 107 12.45 -6.83 -12.36
CA ASP A 107 13.33 -7.72 -11.57
C ASP A 107 13.89 -8.90 -12.37
N ARG A 108 13.26 -9.26 -13.49
CA ARG A 108 13.71 -10.35 -14.37
C ARG A 108 14.53 -9.88 -15.57
N VAL A 109 14.51 -8.59 -15.86
CA VAL A 109 15.26 -7.99 -16.98
C VAL A 109 16.68 -7.68 -16.51
N ASP A 110 17.68 -8.15 -17.26
CA ASP A 110 19.07 -7.73 -17.04
C ASP A 110 19.36 -6.43 -17.79
N PHE A 111 19.31 -5.30 -17.06
CA PHE A 111 19.61 -3.98 -17.61
C PHE A 111 21.08 -3.79 -18.00
N ARG A 112 21.99 -4.70 -17.62
CA ARG A 112 23.40 -4.66 -18.05
C ARG A 112 23.57 -5.03 -19.51
N GLU A 113 22.63 -5.78 -20.06
CA GLU A 113 22.61 -6.25 -21.46
C GLU A 113 21.95 -5.25 -22.42
N ASN A 114 22.10 -3.95 -22.15
CA ASN A 114 21.56 -2.85 -22.97
C ASN A 114 20.03 -2.89 -23.22
N ILE A 115 19.27 -3.43 -22.28
CA ILE A 115 17.80 -3.41 -22.33
C ILE A 115 17.30 -2.12 -21.66
N LYS A 116 16.38 -1.42 -22.32
CA LYS A 116 15.68 -0.25 -21.74
C LYS A 116 14.19 -0.49 -21.75
N VAL A 117 13.53 -0.08 -20.66
CA VAL A 117 12.07 -0.18 -20.50
C VAL A 117 11.53 1.23 -20.35
N ASN A 118 10.66 1.62 -21.28
CA ASN A 118 9.96 2.90 -21.26
C ASN A 118 8.53 2.67 -20.78
N VAL A 119 8.06 3.49 -19.84
CA VAL A 119 6.69 3.40 -19.31
C VAL A 119 5.90 4.62 -19.77
N LEU A 120 4.76 4.37 -20.38
CA LEU A 120 3.81 5.38 -20.81
C LEU A 120 2.48 5.17 -20.07
N HIS A 121 2.04 6.19 -19.34
CA HIS A 121 0.77 6.14 -18.61
C HIS A 121 -0.36 6.61 -19.52
N VAL A 122 -1.21 5.69 -19.96
CA VAL A 122 -2.38 5.95 -20.80
C VAL A 122 -3.46 4.93 -20.44
N THR A 123 -4.71 5.39 -20.26
CA THR A 123 -5.86 4.49 -20.11
C THR A 123 -6.31 3.94 -21.47
N LYS A 124 -7.00 2.80 -21.47
CA LYS A 124 -7.48 2.18 -22.72
C LYS A 124 -8.44 3.08 -23.50
N GLN A 125 -9.27 3.83 -22.79
CA GLN A 125 -10.21 4.80 -23.38
C GLN A 125 -9.47 5.98 -24.01
N GLU A 126 -8.53 6.60 -23.27
CA GLU A 126 -7.72 7.71 -23.79
C GLU A 126 -6.93 7.30 -25.03
N LEU A 127 -6.42 6.06 -25.09
CA LEU A 127 -5.70 5.58 -26.26
C LEU A 127 -6.61 5.48 -27.50
N LEU A 128 -7.85 5.01 -27.33
CA LEU A 128 -8.82 4.96 -28.43
C LEU A 128 -9.23 6.37 -28.86
N GLU A 129 -9.48 7.26 -27.90
CA GLU A 129 -9.84 8.66 -28.17
C GLU A 129 -8.71 9.40 -28.91
N ASP A 130 -7.44 9.15 -28.59
CA ASP A 130 -6.28 9.71 -29.31
C ASP A 130 -6.29 9.32 -30.80
N PHE A 131 -6.59 8.05 -31.10
CA PHE A 131 -6.70 7.60 -32.49
C PHE A 131 -7.93 8.13 -33.21
N GLU A 132 -9.04 8.36 -32.51
CA GLU A 132 -10.26 8.93 -33.10
C GLU A 132 -10.17 10.43 -33.32
N PHE A 133 -9.41 11.14 -32.46
CA PHE A 133 -9.17 12.56 -32.58
C PHE A 133 -8.21 12.89 -33.73
N ALA A 134 -7.21 12.03 -33.97
CA ALA A 134 -6.26 12.23 -35.05
C ALA A 134 -6.90 11.99 -36.42
N PRO A 135 -6.72 12.89 -37.41
CA PRO A 135 -7.24 12.69 -38.78
C PRO A 135 -6.65 11.44 -39.46
N GLU A 136 -5.40 11.12 -39.13
CA GLU A 136 -4.66 9.96 -39.62
C GLU A 136 -3.87 9.33 -38.47
N ILE A 137 -3.66 8.01 -38.55
CA ILE A 137 -2.94 7.23 -37.52
C ILE A 137 -1.52 7.79 -37.27
N ILE A 138 -0.85 8.27 -38.31
CA ILE A 138 0.52 8.84 -38.23
C ILE A 138 0.58 10.16 -37.45
N GLN A 139 -0.57 10.79 -37.19
CA GLN A 139 -0.68 12.04 -36.43
C GLN A 139 -1.11 11.82 -34.98
N SER A 140 -1.37 10.56 -34.59
CA SER A 140 -1.73 10.20 -33.21
C SER A 140 -0.57 10.42 -32.23
N GLY A 141 -0.91 10.68 -30.97
CA GLY A 141 0.07 10.74 -29.87
C GLY A 141 0.82 9.42 -29.70
N PHE A 142 0.12 8.29 -29.81
CA PHE A 142 0.76 6.97 -29.73
C PHE A 142 1.81 6.75 -30.83
N TYR A 143 1.51 7.12 -32.09
CA TYR A 143 2.48 7.02 -33.18
C TYR A 143 3.74 7.86 -32.91
N LYS A 144 3.58 9.06 -32.34
CA LYS A 144 4.71 9.91 -31.98
C LYS A 144 5.66 9.24 -30.98
N HIS A 145 5.11 8.53 -30.00
CA HIS A 145 5.91 7.85 -28.96
C HIS A 145 6.55 6.54 -29.42
N VAL A 146 5.89 5.80 -30.31
CA VAL A 146 6.40 4.49 -30.77
C VAL A 146 7.31 4.64 -31.99
N TYR A 147 6.89 5.44 -32.97
CA TYR A 147 7.64 5.64 -34.21
C TYR A 147 8.53 6.87 -34.14
N SER A 148 7.96 8.07 -33.98
CA SER A 148 8.70 9.32 -34.24
C SER A 148 9.83 9.59 -33.25
N SER A 149 9.67 9.28 -31.96
CA SER A 149 10.72 9.53 -30.96
C SER A 149 11.86 8.51 -30.97
N GLY A 150 11.62 7.32 -31.55
CA GLY A 150 12.61 6.25 -31.61
C GLY A 150 13.05 6.01 -33.05
N PHE A 151 12.29 5.17 -33.76
CA PHE A 151 12.61 4.71 -35.12
C PHE A 151 12.73 5.86 -36.15
N GLY A 152 11.87 6.87 -36.06
CA GLY A 152 11.85 8.01 -36.98
C GLY A 152 12.87 9.11 -36.68
N GLN A 153 13.59 9.02 -35.55
CA GLN A 153 14.55 10.03 -35.12
C GLN A 153 15.99 9.62 -35.48
N PHE A 154 16.76 10.52 -36.08
CA PHE A 154 18.17 10.27 -36.35
C PHE A 154 18.95 10.05 -35.05
N GLY A 155 19.58 8.87 -34.92
CA GLY A 155 20.27 8.46 -33.69
C GLY A 155 19.34 8.09 -32.52
N GLY A 156 18.03 7.94 -32.78
CA GLY A 156 17.07 7.47 -31.79
C GLY A 156 17.16 5.96 -31.55
N GLU A 157 16.62 5.52 -30.42
CA GLU A 157 16.54 4.11 -30.07
C GLU A 157 15.14 3.58 -30.43
N PRO A 158 15.02 2.62 -31.36
CA PRO A 158 13.73 2.11 -31.80
C PRO A 158 13.07 1.27 -30.69
N ILE A 159 11.74 1.32 -30.63
CA ILE A 159 10.96 0.48 -29.73
C ILE A 159 10.86 -0.92 -30.32
N ALA A 160 11.36 -1.92 -29.59
CA ALA A 160 11.37 -3.31 -30.07
C ALA A 160 9.98 -3.97 -29.99
N ALA A 161 9.23 -3.72 -28.91
CA ALA A 161 7.89 -4.25 -28.71
C ALA A 161 7.13 -3.32 -27.76
N VAL A 162 5.80 -3.31 -27.88
CA VAL A 162 4.91 -2.56 -27.00
C VAL A 162 4.10 -3.52 -26.16
N LEU A 163 4.12 -3.35 -24.84
CA LEU A 163 3.32 -4.12 -23.90
C LEU A 163 2.11 -3.29 -23.47
N GLY A 164 0.91 -3.72 -23.89
CA GLY A 164 -0.36 -3.14 -23.44
C GLY A 164 -0.86 -3.88 -22.22
N ALA A 165 -0.82 -3.26 -21.04
CA ALA A 165 -1.41 -3.79 -19.82
C ALA A 165 -2.93 -3.57 -19.79
N TYR A 166 -3.62 -4.08 -20.81
CA TYR A 166 -5.05 -3.98 -21.00
C TYR A 166 -5.64 -5.37 -21.21
N GLU A 167 -6.92 -5.50 -20.90
CA GLU A 167 -7.70 -6.69 -21.26
C GLU A 167 -8.64 -6.34 -22.41
N PHE A 168 -8.49 -7.05 -23.53
CA PHE A 168 -9.35 -6.88 -24.70
C PHE A 168 -10.59 -7.79 -24.65
N LYS A 169 -11.75 -7.24 -25.01
CA LYS A 169 -13.03 -7.91 -25.19
C LYS A 169 -13.35 -8.02 -26.68
N ASN A 170 -14.34 -8.83 -27.04
CA ASN A 170 -14.81 -8.96 -28.43
C ASN A 170 -15.77 -7.81 -28.85
N THR A 171 -15.58 -6.61 -28.30
CA THR A 171 -16.44 -5.45 -28.55
C THR A 171 -15.90 -4.61 -29.72
N ALA A 172 -16.78 -3.84 -30.37
CA ALA A 172 -16.38 -3.00 -31.51
C ALA A 172 -15.29 -1.95 -31.16
N PRO A 173 -15.33 -1.23 -30.01
CA PRO A 173 -14.27 -0.29 -29.63
C PRO A 173 -12.91 -0.98 -29.47
N ASP A 174 -12.90 -2.17 -28.89
CA ASP A 174 -11.68 -2.95 -28.65
C ASP A 174 -11.07 -3.47 -29.94
N MET A 175 -11.90 -3.96 -30.86
CA MET A 175 -11.44 -4.40 -32.18
C MET A 175 -10.89 -3.24 -33.00
N LYS A 176 -11.54 -2.07 -32.91
CA LYS A 176 -11.08 -0.84 -33.56
C LYS A 176 -9.73 -0.38 -32.99
N LEU A 177 -9.56 -0.40 -31.67
CA LEU A 177 -8.30 -0.08 -31.01
C LEU A 177 -7.17 -1.03 -31.45
N LEU A 178 -7.43 -2.35 -31.46
CA LEU A 178 -6.45 -3.34 -31.94
C LEU A 178 -6.08 -3.09 -33.40
N GLN A 179 -7.04 -2.70 -34.25
CA GLN A 179 -6.75 -2.36 -35.64
C GLN A 179 -5.81 -1.16 -35.74
N TYR A 180 -6.04 -0.08 -34.99
CA TYR A 180 -5.16 1.09 -34.98
C TYR A 180 -3.77 0.79 -34.45
N VAL A 181 -3.68 0.10 -33.31
CA VAL A 181 -2.39 -0.26 -32.70
C VAL A 181 -1.62 -1.22 -33.60
N SER A 182 -2.30 -2.14 -34.30
CA SER A 182 -1.66 -3.03 -35.28
C SER A 182 -1.07 -2.28 -36.47
N ALA A 183 -1.74 -1.22 -36.94
CA ALA A 183 -1.24 -0.38 -38.02
C ALA A 183 0.03 0.38 -37.59
N VAL A 184 0.04 0.95 -36.38
CA VAL A 184 1.26 1.58 -35.83
C VAL A 184 2.38 0.57 -35.65
N GLY A 185 2.07 -0.62 -35.12
CA GLY A 185 3.05 -1.69 -34.95
C GLY A 185 3.65 -2.16 -36.28
N ALA A 186 2.87 -2.19 -37.35
CA ALA A 186 3.35 -2.50 -38.70
C ALA A 186 4.27 -1.40 -39.26
N MET A 187 3.98 -0.13 -39.00
CA MET A 187 4.81 1.01 -39.42
C MET A 187 6.13 1.09 -38.64
N ALA A 188 6.09 0.84 -37.33
CA ALA A 188 7.26 0.91 -36.44
C ALA A 188 8.03 -0.41 -36.33
N HIS A 189 7.57 -1.49 -36.97
CA HIS A 189 8.09 -2.84 -36.81
C HIS A 189 8.14 -3.33 -35.36
N ALA A 190 7.20 -2.86 -34.53
CA ALA A 190 7.11 -3.18 -33.11
C ALA A 190 5.79 -3.93 -32.83
N PRO A 191 5.82 -5.24 -32.53
CA PRO A 191 4.60 -5.96 -32.19
C PRO A 191 3.99 -5.43 -30.90
N PHE A 192 2.65 -5.39 -30.87
CA PHE A 192 1.88 -5.06 -29.67
C PHE A 192 1.41 -6.34 -28.99
N LEU A 193 1.78 -6.50 -27.72
CA LEU A 193 1.46 -7.66 -26.90
C LEU A 193 0.51 -7.22 -25.78
N SER A 194 -0.60 -7.93 -25.63
CA SER A 194 -1.61 -7.65 -24.61
C SER A 194 -2.42 -8.90 -24.26
N SER A 195 -3.31 -8.82 -23.27
CA SER A 195 -4.17 -9.94 -22.86
C SER A 195 -5.60 -9.78 -23.38
N VAL A 196 -6.32 -10.90 -23.43
CA VAL A 196 -7.76 -10.93 -23.67
C VAL A 196 -8.50 -11.24 -22.38
N SER A 197 -9.73 -10.77 -22.28
CA SER A 197 -10.66 -11.08 -21.18
C SER A 197 -11.38 -12.43 -21.43
N PRO A 198 -11.96 -13.08 -20.41
CA PRO A 198 -12.79 -14.28 -20.61
C PRO A 198 -13.96 -14.01 -21.57
N GLU A 199 -14.54 -12.81 -21.50
CA GLU A 199 -15.64 -12.37 -22.35
C GLU A 199 -15.29 -12.40 -23.83
N PHE A 200 -14.01 -12.22 -24.18
CA PHE A 200 -13.53 -12.34 -25.56
C PHE A 200 -13.85 -13.72 -26.16
N MET A 201 -13.73 -14.77 -25.35
CA MET A 201 -14.03 -16.16 -25.72
C MET A 201 -15.50 -16.54 -25.44
N GLY A 202 -16.33 -15.59 -25.01
CA GLY A 202 -17.71 -15.83 -24.59
C GLY A 202 -17.82 -16.53 -23.23
N LEU A 203 -16.77 -16.46 -22.40
CA LEU A 203 -16.76 -17.00 -21.04
C LEU A 203 -17.04 -15.91 -20.00
N ASN A 204 -17.61 -16.30 -18.86
CA ASN A 204 -17.82 -15.39 -17.73
C ASN A 204 -16.62 -15.34 -16.77
N SER A 205 -15.79 -16.38 -16.76
CA SER A 205 -14.57 -16.50 -15.94
C SER A 205 -13.53 -17.37 -16.65
N TRP A 206 -12.25 -17.19 -16.31
CA TRP A 206 -11.17 -18.09 -16.74
C TRP A 206 -11.14 -19.43 -15.98
N THR A 207 -11.91 -19.53 -14.89
CA THR A 207 -12.08 -20.73 -14.06
C THR A 207 -13.41 -21.41 -14.36
#